data_AF-C7AZ69-F1
#
_entry.id   AF-C7AZ69-F1
#
_cell.length_a   1.000
_cell.length_b   1.000
_cell.length_c   1.000
_cell.angle_alpha   90.00
_cell.angle_beta   90.00
_cell.angle_gamma   90.00
#
_symmetry.space_group_name_H-M   'P 1'
#
loop_
_entity.id
_entity.type
_entity.pdbx_description
1 polymer ?
#
loop_
_entity_poly.entity_id
_entity_poly.type
_entity_poly.pdbx_seq_one_letter_code
_entity_poly.pdbx_strand_id
1 'polypeptide(L)'
;CIQKYGEGKWHLVPARAGLNRCRKSCRLRWLNYLRPHIKRGDFAPDEVDLILRLHKLLGNRWSLIAGRLPGRTANDVKNYWNTHFHKKLSVIAPHLHP
;
A
#
# COMPACT_ATOMS: atom_id res chain seq x y z
N CYS A 1 0.93 -22.68 -2.50
CA CYS A 1 1.65 -22.52 -1.21
C CYS A 1 0.74 -21.97 -0.11
N ILE A 2 0.35 -20.68 -0.14
CA ILE A 2 -0.42 -20.07 0.96
C ILE A 2 -1.78 -20.75 1.18
N GLN A 3 -2.52 -21.06 0.11
CA GLN A 3 -3.77 -21.84 0.19
C GLN A 3 -3.61 -23.22 0.86
N LYS A 4 -2.45 -23.87 0.72
CA LYS A 4 -2.18 -25.21 1.25
C LYS A 4 -1.64 -25.19 2.70
N TYR A 5 -0.87 -24.17 3.06
CA TYR A 5 -0.11 -24.15 4.32
C TYR A 5 -0.47 -23.00 5.27
N GLY A 6 -1.44 -22.16 4.90
CA GLY A 6 -1.86 -20.99 5.66
C GLY A 6 -0.91 -19.79 5.55
N GLU A 7 -1.35 -18.67 6.13
CA GLU A 7 -0.58 -17.43 6.24
C GLU A 7 0.38 -17.45 7.45
N GLY A 8 1.37 -16.55 7.48
CA GLY A 8 2.19 -16.27 8.68
C GLY A 8 3.55 -16.97 8.73
N LYS A 9 3.67 -18.23 8.30
CA LYS A 9 4.96 -18.97 8.27
C LYS A 9 5.85 -18.55 7.08
N TRP A 10 6.05 -17.24 6.91
CA TRP A 10 6.72 -16.61 5.78
C TRP A 10 8.15 -17.09 5.53
N HIS A 11 8.83 -17.60 6.57
CA HIS A 11 10.18 -18.14 6.45
C HIS A 11 10.24 -19.44 5.65
N LEU A 12 9.15 -20.22 5.66
CA LEU A 12 9.04 -21.46 4.91
C LEU A 12 8.49 -21.24 3.50
N VAL A 13 7.87 -20.09 3.23
CA VAL A 13 7.20 -19.80 1.96
C VAL A 13 8.15 -19.87 0.77
N PRO A 14 9.37 -19.29 0.78
CA PRO A 14 10.29 -19.41 -0.34
C PRO A 14 10.59 -20.86 -0.73
N ALA A 15 11.04 -21.67 0.24
CA ALA A 15 11.38 -23.07 0.01
C ALA A 15 10.15 -23.89 -0.43
N ARG A 16 9.01 -23.74 0.27
CA ARG A 16 7.77 -24.48 -0.05
C ARG A 16 7.16 -24.10 -1.40
N ALA A 17 7.46 -22.91 -1.91
CA ALA A 17 6.98 -22.44 -3.20
C ALA A 17 8.03 -22.59 -4.31
N GLY A 18 9.22 -23.13 -4.02
CA GLY A 18 10.31 -23.24 -5.00
C GLY A 18 10.82 -21.88 -5.49
N LEU A 19 10.71 -20.83 -4.66
CA LEU A 19 11.08 -19.46 -5.03
C LEU A 19 12.47 -19.09 -4.52
N ASN A 20 13.30 -18.53 -5.39
CA ASN A 20 14.52 -17.83 -4.98
C ASN A 20 14.20 -16.40 -4.52
N ARG A 21 13.50 -16.27 -3.39
CA ARG A 21 13.08 -14.99 -2.79
C ARG A 21 13.24 -15.03 -1.27
N CYS A 22 13.43 -13.86 -0.66
CA CYS A 22 13.52 -13.80 0.81
C CYS A 22 12.14 -13.76 1.48
N ARG A 23 12.10 -14.16 2.76
CA ARG A 23 10.92 -14.10 3.65
C ARG A 23 10.16 -12.78 3.53
N LYS A 24 10.89 -11.66 3.60
CA LYS A 24 10.32 -10.31 3.57
C LYS A 24 9.60 -10.02 2.26
N SER A 25 10.21 -10.39 1.13
CA SER A 25 9.64 -10.20 -0.21
C SER A 25 8.34 -11.01 -0.36
N CYS A 26 8.35 -12.29 0.03
CA CYS A 26 7.15 -13.13 -0.02
C CYS A 26 6.01 -12.56 0.83
N ARG A 27 6.30 -12.12 2.06
CA ARG A 27 5.30 -11.50 2.96
C ARG A 27 4.71 -10.24 2.34
N LEU A 28 5.55 -9.33 1.85
CA LEU A 28 5.06 -8.07 1.26
C LEU A 28 4.26 -8.31 -0.01
N ARG A 29 4.68 -9.28 -0.85
CA ARG A 29 3.94 -9.63 -2.06
C ARG A 29 2.55 -10.17 -1.72
N TRP A 30 2.43 -10.98 -0.67
CA TRP A 30 1.13 -11.43 -0.19
C TRP A 30 0.27 -10.26 0.29
N LEU A 31 0.77 -9.49 1.26
CA LEU A 31 0.00 -8.44 1.94
C LEU A 31 -0.43 -7.30 1.00
N ASN A 32 0.36 -7.01 -0.03
CA ASN A 32 0.09 -5.87 -0.92
C ASN A 32 -0.58 -6.26 -2.25
N TYR A 33 -0.58 -7.54 -2.66
CA TYR A 33 -1.03 -7.91 -4.01
C TYR A 33 -1.81 -9.22 -4.12
N LEU A 34 -1.42 -10.26 -3.37
CA LEU A 34 -1.96 -11.61 -3.57
C LEU A 34 -3.06 -11.98 -2.57
N ARG A 35 -3.13 -11.32 -1.41
CA ARG A 35 -4.18 -11.58 -0.42
C ARG A 35 -5.55 -11.36 -1.07
N PRO A 36 -6.53 -12.24 -0.83
CA PRO A 36 -7.90 -12.04 -1.29
C PRO A 36 -8.46 -10.68 -0.86
N HIS A 37 -9.40 -10.16 -1.65
CA HIS A 37 -10.13 -8.90 -1.40
C HIS A 37 -9.30 -7.61 -1.48
N ILE A 38 -8.06 -7.66 -1.98
CA ILE A 38 -7.34 -6.46 -2.39
C ILE A 38 -7.93 -5.95 -3.71
N LYS A 39 -8.45 -4.71 -3.70
CA LYS A 39 -8.92 -4.00 -4.89
C LYS A 39 -7.74 -3.60 -5.76
N ARG A 40 -7.92 -3.68 -7.08
CA ARG A 40 -6.92 -3.32 -8.09
C ARG A 40 -7.44 -2.19 -8.96
N GLY A 41 -6.53 -1.37 -9.46
CA GLY A 41 -6.88 -0.21 -10.28
C GLY A 41 -7.07 1.07 -9.46
N ASP A 42 -7.62 2.08 -10.12
CA ASP A 42 -7.69 3.45 -9.61
C ASP A 42 -8.57 3.58 -8.37
N PHE A 43 -8.29 4.59 -7.55
CA PHE A 43 -9.13 4.97 -6.43
C PHE A 43 -10.41 5.64 -6.93
N ALA A 44 -11.55 5.22 -6.38
CA ALA A 44 -12.82 5.87 -6.65
C ALA A 44 -12.84 7.29 -6.02
N PRO A 45 -13.64 8.23 -6.55
CA PRO A 45 -13.63 9.62 -6.08
C PRO A 45 -13.89 9.79 -4.57
N ASP A 46 -14.76 8.96 -4.01
CA ASP A 46 -15.07 8.89 -2.58
C ASP A 46 -13.87 8.36 -1.76
N GLU A 47 -13.17 7.33 -2.27
CA GLU A 47 -11.93 6.85 -1.67
C GLU A 47 -10.85 7.95 -1.66
N VAL A 48 -10.74 8.71 -2.75
CA VAL A 48 -9.80 9.85 -2.87
C VAL A 48 -10.11 10.94 -1.87
N ASP A 49 -11.37 11.38 -1.78
CA ASP A 49 -11.81 12.39 -0.80
C ASP A 49 -11.51 11.94 0.63
N LEU A 50 -11.78 10.66 0.95
CA LEU A 50 -11.48 10.11 2.27
C LEU A 50 -9.97 10.09 2.56
N ILE A 51 -9.13 9.72 1.58
CA ILE A 51 -7.67 9.78 1.71
C ILE A 51 -7.21 11.19 2.04
N LEU A 52 -7.72 12.20 1.31
CA LEU A 52 -7.37 13.61 1.52
C LEU A 52 -7.74 14.08 2.93
N ARG A 53 -8.98 13.82 3.36
CA ARG A 53 -9.46 14.21 4.71
C ARG A 53 -8.66 13.54 5.82
N LEU A 54 -8.41 12.23 5.70
CA LEU A 54 -7.68 11.48 6.71
C LEU A 54 -6.19 11.82 6.71
N HIS A 55 -5.58 12.10 5.57
CA HIS A 55 -4.19 12.56 5.52
C HIS A 55 -4.03 13.93 6.18
N LYS A 56 -4.95 14.88 5.92
CA LYS A 56 -4.96 16.19 6.60
C LYS A 56 -5.00 16.04 8.13
N LEU A 57 -5.72 15.03 8.64
CA LEU A 57 -5.86 14.79 10.08
C LEU A 57 -4.71 13.97 10.68
N LEU A 58 -4.23 12.95 9.98
CA LEU A 58 -3.35 11.91 10.53
C LEU A 58 -1.91 11.99 10.00
N GLY A 59 -1.67 12.74 8.92
CA GLY A 59 -0.42 12.77 8.17
C GLY A 59 -0.13 11.43 7.49
N ASN A 60 1.15 11.06 7.42
CA ASN A 60 1.65 9.88 6.71
C ASN A 60 1.38 8.54 7.43
N ARG A 61 0.32 8.45 8.25
CA ARG A 61 -0.07 7.22 8.97
C ARG A 61 -0.87 6.28 8.07
N TRP A 62 -0.24 5.81 7.00
CA TRP A 62 -0.88 5.06 5.91
C TRP A 62 -1.68 3.84 6.37
N SER A 63 -1.18 3.10 7.37
CA SER A 63 -1.90 1.94 7.91
C SER A 63 -3.22 2.31 8.57
N LEU A 64 -3.30 3.47 9.25
CA LEU A 64 -4.55 3.94 9.85
C LEU A 64 -5.54 4.42 8.79
N ILE A 65 -5.03 5.12 7.77
CA ILE A 65 -5.85 5.60 6.64
C ILE A 65 -6.43 4.42 5.87
N ALA A 66 -5.61 3.44 5.49
CA ALA A 66 -6.05 2.24 4.79
C ALA A 66 -7.04 1.39 5.62
N GLY A 67 -6.97 1.46 6.96
CA GLY A 67 -7.95 0.84 7.84
C GLY A 67 -9.39 1.36 7.65
N ARG A 68 -9.58 2.48 6.96
CA ARG A 68 -10.89 3.06 6.61
C ARG A 68 -11.26 2.89 5.13
N LEU A 69 -10.44 2.19 4.33
CA LEU A 69 -10.62 2.01 2.90
C LEU A 69 -10.70 0.51 2.58
N PRO A 70 -11.91 -0.09 2.58
CA PRO A 70 -12.08 -1.52 2.35
C PRO A 70 -11.44 -1.99 1.05
N GLY A 71 -10.53 -2.96 1.18
CA GLY A 71 -9.79 -3.55 0.06
C GLY A 71 -8.59 -2.74 -0.44
N ARG A 72 -8.28 -1.58 0.15
CA ARG A 72 -7.06 -0.81 -0.16
C ARG A 72 -5.99 -1.06 0.90
N THR A 73 -4.74 -1.12 0.49
CA THR A 73 -3.62 -1.33 1.39
C THR A 73 -2.94 -0.01 1.75
N ALA A 74 -2.19 0.01 2.86
CA ALA A 74 -1.36 1.15 3.23
C ALA A 74 -0.37 1.52 2.11
N ASN A 75 0.09 0.53 1.35
CA ASN A 75 0.98 0.75 0.23
C ASN A 75 0.26 1.46 -0.93
N ASP A 76 -1.00 1.10 -1.21
CA ASP A 76 -1.78 1.75 -2.27
C ASP A 76 -2.02 3.23 -1.95
N VAL A 77 -2.43 3.54 -0.71
CA VAL A 77 -2.68 4.92 -0.26
C VAL A 77 -1.40 5.76 -0.36
N LYS A 78 -0.28 5.25 0.16
CA LYS A 78 1.02 5.92 0.07
C LYS A 78 1.42 6.15 -1.39
N ASN A 79 1.24 5.15 -2.25
CA ASN A 79 1.59 5.26 -3.67
C ASN A 79 0.75 6.34 -4.34
N TYR A 80 -0.57 6.31 -4.15
CA TYR A 80 -1.49 7.30 -4.70
C TYR A 80 -1.12 8.72 -4.24
N TRP A 81 -0.82 8.91 -2.97
CA TRP A 81 -0.36 10.18 -2.43
C TRP A 81 0.91 10.69 -3.13
N ASN A 82 1.91 9.82 -3.25
CA ASN A 82 3.19 10.17 -3.86
C ASN A 82 3.10 10.45 -5.37
N THR A 83 2.21 9.76 -6.09
CA THR A 83 2.05 9.96 -7.53
C THR A 83 1.19 11.16 -7.88
N HIS A 84 0.13 11.45 -7.11
CA HIS A 84 -0.86 12.48 -7.45
C HIS A 84 -0.69 13.81 -6.70
N PHE A 85 -0.10 13.81 -5.50
CA PHE A 85 -0.07 15.02 -4.65
C PHE A 85 1.34 15.55 -4.38
N HIS A 86 2.33 14.68 -4.16
CA HIS A 86 3.71 15.16 -4.01
C HIS A 86 4.25 15.85 -5.27
N LYS A 87 3.87 15.38 -6.46
CA LYS A 87 4.23 16.05 -7.73
C LYS A 87 3.57 17.41 -7.91
N LYS A 88 2.37 17.63 -7.38
CA LYS A 88 1.72 18.95 -7.41
C LYS A 88 2.44 19.94 -6.50
N LEU A 89 2.97 19.52 -5.35
CA LEU A 89 3.72 20.39 -4.45
C LEU A 89 5.11 20.74 -5.00
N SER A 90 5.80 19.81 -5.67
CA SER A 90 7.11 20.10 -6.30
C SER A 90 7.02 21.02 -7.51
N VAL A 91 5.86 21.08 -8.18
CA VAL A 91 5.63 21.99 -9.33
C VAL A 91 5.24 23.40 -8.86
N ILE A 92 4.59 23.52 -7.70
CA ILE A 92 4.11 24.82 -7.18
C ILE A 92 5.20 25.58 -6.40
N ALA A 93 6.26 24.92 -5.92
CA ALA A 93 7.36 25.56 -5.18
C ALA A 93 8.77 25.28 -5.76
N PRO A 94 9.13 25.82 -6.93
CA PRO A 94 10.53 25.80 -7.38
C PRO A 94 11.42 26.84 -6.69
N HIS A 95 10.89 27.75 -5.85
CA HIS A 95 11.58 28.98 -5.43
C HIS A 95 11.75 29.17 -3.92
N LEU A 96 11.44 28.16 -3.11
CA LEU A 96 11.46 28.27 -1.65
C LEU A 96 12.38 27.21 -1.04
N HIS A 97 13.66 27.28 -1.38
CA HIS A 97 14.73 26.83 -0.50
C HIS A 97 15.91 27.81 -0.66
N PRO A 98 16.43 28.38 0.43
CA PRO A 98 17.61 29.26 0.41
C PRO A 98 18.89 28.50 0.04
#